data_AF-A0A9P5QDF7-F1
#
_entry.id   AF-A0A9P5QDF7-F1
#
_cell.length_a   1.000
_cell.length_b   1.000
_cell.length_c   1.000
_cell.angle_alpha   90.00
_cell.angle_beta   90.00
_cell.angle_gamma   90.00
#
_symmetry.space_group_name_H-M   'P 1'
#
loop_
_entity.id
_entity.type
_entity.pdbx_description
1 polymer ?
#
loop_
_entity_poly.entity_id
_entity_poly.type
_entity_poly.pdbx_seq_one_letter_code
_entity_poly.pdbx_strand_id
1 'polypeptide(L)'
;RFMAALKSSGVFHMEHIPTLDISPILDHFRSMENTELNMADLARKLCWLLGVCAFLRPDDIGGIDVSQTIIQDTGILLTIVFPKERRDGQRIIKKIPVRRHPTDKRLCPVEAYLEYTDRIKNNHMQSGHHKDASYKITPLIRFSKDLSRVLRVSSIGVYMSEITKKIRDLPSNKPPPKPRAIGSTLAAMAGVATQDIMVQGNWSSPKVFERHYRISSNTSSNFTSVVLGSL
;
A
#
# COMPACT_ATOMS: atom_id res chain seq x y z
N ARG A 1 -29.85 20.11 -11.94
CA ARG A 1 -29.09 20.82 -13.01
C ARG A 1 -28.13 21.77 -12.33
N PHE A 2 -26.81 21.58 -12.51
CA PHE A 2 -25.60 22.23 -11.92
C PHE A 2 -24.74 21.10 -11.32
N MET A 3 -23.58 20.66 -11.83
CA MET A 3 -22.55 21.27 -12.69
C MET A 3 -22.16 20.28 -13.80
N ALA A 4 -22.53 20.60 -15.03
CA ALA A 4 -21.91 20.04 -16.22
C ALA A 4 -21.16 21.18 -16.90
N ALA A 5 -19.91 21.44 -16.47
CA ALA A 5 -18.95 22.25 -17.20
C ALA A 5 -17.59 22.23 -16.50
N LEU A 6 -16.66 21.43 -17.02
CA LEU A 6 -15.24 21.74 -17.27
C LEU A 6 -14.47 20.43 -17.51
N LYS A 7 -14.56 19.93 -18.74
CA LYS A 7 -13.49 19.17 -19.40
C LYS A 7 -13.34 19.68 -20.83
N SER A 8 -13.15 20.98 -20.97
CA SER A 8 -12.80 21.64 -22.23
C SER A 8 -11.28 21.59 -22.42
N SER A 9 -10.78 20.37 -22.60
CA SER A 9 -9.58 20.01 -23.35
C SER A 9 -9.47 18.50 -23.18
N GLY A 10 -9.64 17.74 -24.26
CA GLY A 10 -9.53 16.27 -24.24
C GLY A 10 -8.11 15.75 -23.92
N VAL A 11 -7.25 16.59 -23.33
CA VAL A 11 -5.84 16.35 -23.08
C VAL A 11 -5.65 16.11 -21.58
N PHE A 12 -5.32 14.86 -21.24
CA PHE A 12 -4.86 14.53 -19.89
C PHE A 12 -3.34 14.67 -19.87
N HIS A 13 -2.84 15.66 -19.14
CA HIS A 13 -1.41 15.77 -18.87
C HIS A 13 -1.02 14.73 -17.82
N MET A 14 -0.27 13.71 -18.23
CA MET A 14 0.43 12.84 -17.30
C MET A 14 1.49 13.68 -16.57
N GLU A 15 1.52 13.61 -15.24
CA GLU A 15 2.53 14.34 -14.48
C GLU A 15 3.90 13.72 -14.74
N HIS A 16 4.83 14.54 -15.22
CA HIS A 16 6.24 14.17 -15.25
C HIS A 16 6.83 14.49 -13.88
N ILE A 17 6.77 13.54 -12.95
CA ILE A 17 7.61 13.56 -11.75
C ILE A 17 8.95 12.94 -12.16
N PRO A 18 10.03 13.74 -12.34
CA PRO A 18 11.27 13.26 -12.94
C PRO A 18 11.88 12.10 -12.16
N THR A 19 11.76 12.15 -10.83
CA THR A 19 12.25 11.11 -9.92
C THR A 19 11.33 11.02 -8.70
N LEU A 20 10.52 9.95 -8.63
CA LEU A 20 9.86 9.58 -7.38
C LEU A 20 10.91 8.94 -6.46
N ASP A 21 11.67 9.77 -5.74
CA ASP A 21 12.71 9.30 -4.84
C ASP A 21 12.15 8.98 -3.45
N ILE A 22 12.08 7.69 -3.12
CA ILE A 22 11.67 7.22 -1.79
C ILE A 22 12.85 6.92 -0.86
N SER A 23 14.10 7.13 -1.29
CA SER A 23 15.30 6.85 -0.50
C SER A 23 15.26 7.47 0.90
N PRO A 24 14.78 8.72 1.10
CA PRO A 24 14.67 9.29 2.44
C PRO A 24 13.79 8.47 3.40
N ILE A 25 12.75 7.81 2.89
CA ILE A 25 11.90 6.91 3.70
C ILE A 25 12.64 5.61 3.98
N LEU A 26 13.30 5.04 2.96
CA LEU A 26 14.04 3.79 3.12
C LEU A 26 15.20 3.94 4.12
N ASP A 27 15.94 5.05 4.05
CA ASP A 27 17.03 5.35 4.98
C ASP A 27 16.51 5.56 6.40
N HIS A 28 15.38 6.28 6.54
CA HIS A 28 14.71 6.42 7.83
C HIS A 28 14.28 5.05 8.39
N PHE A 29 13.75 4.15 7.57
CA PHE A 29 13.39 2.81 8.02
C PHE A 29 14.59 1.93 8.37
N ARG A 30 15.71 2.09 7.67
CA ARG A 30 16.97 1.39 7.96
C ARG A 30 17.63 1.87 9.24
N SER A 31 17.41 3.11 9.64
CA SER A 31 17.96 3.66 10.88
C SER A 31 17.19 3.21 12.14
N MET A 32 16.20 2.33 12.02
CA MET A 32 15.34 1.89 13.13
C MET A 32 15.11 0.38 13.07
N GLU A 33 15.39 -0.32 14.17
CA GLU A 33 14.99 -1.72 14.32
C GLU A 33 13.49 -1.82 14.60
N ASN A 34 12.84 -2.85 14.02
CA ASN A 34 11.40 -3.06 14.26
C ASN A 34 11.10 -3.29 15.75
N THR A 35 12.02 -3.97 16.46
CA THR A 35 11.93 -4.28 17.89
C THR A 35 12.04 -3.04 18.79
N GLU A 36 12.66 -1.96 18.32
CA GLU A 36 12.88 -0.75 19.11
C GLU A 36 11.79 0.32 18.91
N LEU A 37 11.00 0.20 17.83
CA LEU A 37 9.91 1.14 17.56
C LEU A 37 8.81 1.03 18.62
N ASN A 38 8.21 2.16 19.01
CA ASN A 38 6.96 2.11 19.77
C ASN A 38 5.79 1.61 18.88
N MET A 39 4.66 1.25 19.49
CA MET A 39 3.51 0.72 18.76
C MET A 39 2.95 1.64 17.67
N ALA A 40 3.00 2.96 17.87
CA ALA A 40 2.49 3.91 16.89
C ALA A 40 3.40 3.99 15.66
N ASP A 41 4.72 4.04 15.87
CA ASP A 41 5.69 4.13 14.78
C ASP A 41 5.81 2.81 14.02
N LEU A 42 5.75 1.67 14.71
CA LEU A 42 5.66 0.36 14.08
C LEU A 42 4.37 0.24 13.25
N ALA A 43 3.23 0.70 13.76
CA ALA A 43 1.97 0.73 13.00
C ALA A 43 2.07 1.60 11.74
N ARG A 44 2.67 2.80 11.84
CA ARG A 44 2.88 3.69 10.69
C ARG A 44 3.76 3.05 9.63
N LYS A 45 4.91 2.50 10.05
CA LYS A 45 5.85 1.78 9.19
C LYS A 45 5.16 0.62 8.48
N LEU A 46 4.46 -0.24 9.22
CA LEU A 46 3.72 -1.37 8.68
C LEU A 46 2.65 -0.93 7.69
N CYS A 47 1.81 0.06 8.04
CA CYS A 47 0.75 0.56 7.14
C CYS A 47 1.33 1.09 5.83
N TRP A 48 2.45 1.81 5.89
CA TRP A 48 3.10 2.34 4.70
C TRP A 48 3.73 1.23 3.84
N LEU A 49 4.47 0.29 4.45
CA LEU A 49 5.06 -0.85 3.76
C LEU A 49 4.00 -1.72 3.08
N LEU A 50 2.87 -2.00 3.73
CA LEU A 50 1.75 -2.71 3.11
C LEU A 50 1.11 -1.88 1.98
N GLY A 51 1.03 -0.57 2.14
CA GLY A 51 0.58 0.33 1.08
C GLY A 51 1.44 0.28 -0.17
N VAL A 52 2.77 0.23 -0.01
CA VAL A 52 3.74 0.22 -1.13
C VAL A 52 3.93 -1.18 -1.72
N CYS A 53 4.19 -2.19 -0.89
CA CYS A 53 4.55 -3.54 -1.37
C CYS A 53 3.32 -4.38 -1.74
N ALA A 54 2.20 -4.17 -1.06
CA ALA A 54 0.95 -4.91 -1.28
C ALA A 54 -0.13 -4.07 -1.98
N PHE A 55 0.23 -2.85 -2.38
CA PHE A 55 -0.66 -1.89 -3.03
C PHE A 55 -1.92 -1.59 -2.19
N LEU A 56 -1.91 -1.73 -0.86
CA LEU A 56 -3.14 -1.62 -0.08
C LEU A 56 -3.59 -0.16 0.15
N ARG A 57 -4.91 0.07 0.15
CA ARG A 57 -5.50 1.32 0.64
C ARG A 57 -5.71 1.26 2.15
N PRO A 58 -5.92 2.41 2.82
CA PRO A 58 -6.28 2.41 4.25
C PRO A 58 -7.49 1.53 4.58
N ASP A 59 -8.47 1.52 3.69
CA ASP A 59 -9.69 0.71 3.82
C ASP A 59 -9.42 -0.80 3.64
N ASP A 60 -8.46 -1.15 2.78
CA ASP A 60 -8.02 -2.54 2.60
C ASP A 60 -7.25 -3.00 3.85
N ILE A 61 -6.38 -2.16 4.41
CA ILE A 61 -5.65 -2.44 5.67
C ILE A 61 -6.62 -2.58 6.85
N GLY A 62 -7.64 -1.71 6.93
CA GLY A 62 -8.68 -1.80 7.97
C GLY A 62 -9.54 -3.05 7.88
N GLY A 63 -9.62 -3.67 6.69
CA GLY A 63 -10.32 -4.94 6.46
C GLY A 63 -9.44 -6.19 6.62
N ILE A 64 -8.17 -6.07 7.01
CA ILE A 64 -7.31 -7.24 7.23
C ILE A 64 -7.81 -8.02 8.45
N ASP A 65 -8.11 -9.31 8.22
CA ASP A 65 -8.40 -10.27 9.28
C ASP A 65 -7.14 -11.09 9.61
N VAL A 66 -6.54 -10.79 10.75
CA VAL A 66 -5.34 -11.46 11.25
C VAL A 66 -5.60 -12.95 11.48
N SER A 67 -6.80 -13.30 11.94
CA SER A 67 -7.16 -14.70 12.26
C SER A 67 -7.20 -15.62 11.04
N GLN A 68 -7.38 -15.05 9.85
CA GLN A 68 -7.43 -15.77 8.58
C GLN A 68 -6.19 -15.57 7.70
N THR A 69 -5.27 -14.70 8.14
CA THR A 69 -4.01 -14.44 7.43
C THR A 69 -3.07 -15.62 7.63
N ILE A 70 -2.49 -16.10 6.52
CA ILE A 70 -1.60 -17.27 6.54
C ILE A 70 -0.16 -16.78 6.57
N ILE A 71 0.63 -17.26 7.53
CA ILE A 71 2.06 -16.99 7.62
C ILE A 71 2.82 -18.20 7.03
N GLN A 72 3.82 -17.92 6.21
CA GLN A 72 4.65 -18.92 5.52
C GLN A 72 6.13 -18.50 5.58
N ASP A 73 7.04 -19.43 5.27
CA ASP A 73 8.48 -19.13 5.28
C ASP A 73 8.91 -18.08 4.26
N THR A 74 8.17 -17.94 3.16
CA THR A 74 8.49 -16.96 2.10
C THR A 74 7.73 -15.65 2.22
N GLY A 75 6.79 -15.54 3.17
CA GLY A 75 5.97 -14.34 3.35
C GLY A 75 4.64 -14.58 4.06
N ILE A 76 3.69 -13.69 3.82
CA ILE A 76 2.32 -13.78 4.37
C ILE A 76 1.29 -13.69 3.25
N LEU A 77 0.17 -14.37 3.42
CA LEU A 77 -1.01 -14.23 2.58
C LEU A 77 -2.09 -13.52 3.39
N LEU A 78 -2.16 -12.19 3.23
CA LEU A 78 -3.11 -11.34 3.94
C LEU A 78 -4.54 -11.65 3.51
N THR A 79 -5.45 -11.71 4.47
CA THR A 79 -6.89 -11.85 4.20
C THR A 79 -7.59 -10.53 4.38
N ILE A 80 -8.14 -9.99 3.30
CA ILE A 80 -8.83 -8.70 3.29
C ILE A 80 -10.31 -8.95 3.11
N VAL A 81 -11.07 -8.70 4.17
CA VAL A 81 -12.52 -8.79 4.18
C VAL A 81 -13.10 -7.48 3.64
N PHE A 82 -14.09 -7.59 2.76
CA PHE A 82 -14.81 -6.47 2.18
C PHE A 82 -13.88 -5.36 1.64
N PRO A 83 -12.97 -5.64 0.70
CA PRO A 83 -12.19 -4.60 0.04
C PRO A 83 -13.12 -3.60 -0.67
N LYS A 84 -12.56 -2.48 -1.15
CA LYS A 84 -13.36 -1.47 -1.85
C LYS A 84 -13.97 -2.03 -3.15
N GLU A 85 -13.21 -2.86 -3.87
CA GLU A 85 -13.66 -3.53 -5.07
C GLU A 85 -14.80 -4.53 -4.77
N ARG A 86 -15.71 -4.65 -5.73
CA ARG A 86 -16.81 -5.62 -5.72
C ARG A 86 -16.68 -6.48 -6.97
N ARG A 87 -17.17 -7.72 -6.89
CA ARG A 87 -17.29 -8.62 -8.05
C ARG A 87 -18.77 -8.86 -8.27
N ASP A 88 -19.27 -8.51 -9.45
CA ASP A 88 -20.69 -8.61 -9.81
C ASP A 88 -21.63 -7.98 -8.77
N GLY A 89 -21.24 -6.80 -8.26
CA GLY A 89 -21.99 -6.06 -7.24
C GLY A 89 -21.83 -6.60 -5.80
N GLN A 90 -21.23 -7.77 -5.62
CA GLN A 90 -21.06 -8.43 -4.33
C GLN A 90 -19.76 -8.04 -3.63
N ARG A 91 -19.80 -8.11 -2.29
CA ARG A 91 -18.61 -8.02 -1.45
C ARG A 91 -17.80 -9.31 -1.59
N ILE A 92 -16.48 -9.20 -1.51
CA ILE A 92 -15.56 -10.33 -1.63
C ILE A 92 -14.62 -10.40 -0.43
N ILE A 93 -13.96 -11.55 -0.27
CA ILE A 93 -12.74 -11.68 0.54
C ILE A 93 -11.58 -11.83 -0.43
N LYS A 94 -10.52 -11.04 -0.25
CA LYS A 94 -9.33 -11.09 -1.10
C LYS A 94 -8.14 -11.60 -0.33
N LYS A 95 -7.36 -12.49 -0.94
CA LYS A 95 -6.05 -12.91 -0.46
C LYS A 95 -4.97 -12.10 -1.20
N ILE A 96 -4.06 -11.46 -0.47
CA ILE A 96 -2.95 -10.68 -1.05
C ILE A 96 -1.61 -11.24 -0.56
N PRO A 97 -0.75 -11.74 -1.46
CA PRO A 97 0.57 -12.21 -1.07
C PRO A 97 1.50 -11.03 -0.80
N VAL A 98 2.26 -11.12 0.28
CA VAL A 98 3.33 -10.19 0.63
C VAL A 98 4.57 -11.01 0.94
N ARG A 99 5.61 -10.84 0.13
CA ARG A 99 6.85 -11.61 0.26
C ARG A 99 7.78 -10.99 1.30
N ARG A 100 8.61 -11.82 1.93
CA ARG A 100 9.74 -11.35 2.73
C ARG A 100 10.72 -10.59 1.83
N HIS A 101 11.25 -9.49 2.34
CA HIS A 101 12.42 -8.86 1.75
C HIS A 101 13.62 -9.83 1.92
N PRO A 102 14.40 -10.09 0.87
CA PRO A 102 15.37 -11.20 0.87
C PRO A 102 16.53 -11.02 1.86
N THR A 103 16.90 -9.77 2.16
CA THR A 103 18.12 -9.46 2.94
C THR A 103 17.88 -8.47 4.08
N ASP A 104 17.26 -7.33 3.79
CA ASP A 104 17.03 -6.27 4.77
C ASP A 104 15.71 -6.44 5.56
N LYS A 105 15.82 -6.92 6.81
CA LYS A 105 14.67 -7.09 7.72
C LYS A 105 13.99 -5.78 8.10
N ARG A 106 14.72 -4.66 8.09
CA ARG A 106 14.20 -3.33 8.47
C ARG A 106 13.29 -2.77 7.40
N LEU A 107 13.48 -3.17 6.14
CA LEU A 107 12.61 -2.83 5.02
C LEU A 107 11.55 -3.90 4.74
N CYS A 108 11.56 -5.01 5.48
CA CYS A 108 10.68 -6.13 5.22
C CYS A 108 9.26 -5.89 5.74
N PRO A 109 8.23 -5.85 4.87
CA PRO A 109 6.84 -5.75 5.33
C PRO A 109 6.41 -6.94 6.19
N VAL A 110 6.95 -8.13 5.92
CA VAL A 110 6.63 -9.34 6.68
C VAL A 110 7.25 -9.29 8.08
N GLU A 111 8.50 -8.89 8.23
CA GLU A 111 9.11 -8.77 9.56
C GLU A 111 8.44 -7.68 10.40
N ALA A 112 8.06 -6.55 9.79
CA ALA A 112 7.27 -5.52 10.47
C ALA A 112 5.88 -6.04 10.88
N TYR A 113 5.23 -6.86 10.04
CA TYR A 113 3.95 -7.49 10.35
C TYR A 113 4.09 -8.45 11.53
N LEU A 114 5.07 -9.35 11.49
CA LEU A 114 5.29 -10.36 12.53
C LEU A 114 5.55 -9.70 13.88
N GLU A 115 6.49 -8.74 13.92
CA GLU A 115 6.79 -7.95 15.12
C GLU A 115 5.52 -7.26 15.67
N TYR A 116 4.75 -6.60 14.80
CA TYR A 116 3.54 -5.91 15.21
C TYR A 116 2.50 -6.89 15.78
N THR A 117 2.26 -8.01 15.10
CA THR A 117 1.29 -9.02 15.52
C THR A 117 1.68 -9.72 16.82
N ASP A 118 2.97 -9.96 17.04
CA ASP A 118 3.44 -10.54 18.31
C ASP A 118 3.12 -9.62 19.49
N ARG A 119 3.32 -8.30 19.34
CA ARG A 119 3.01 -7.32 20.38
C ARG A 119 1.53 -7.19 20.69
N ILE A 120 0.66 -7.43 19.71
CA ILE A 120 -0.79 -7.36 19.90
C ILE A 120 -1.45 -8.72 20.17
N LYS A 121 -0.70 -9.82 20.23
CA LYS A 121 -1.25 -11.20 20.33
C LYS A 121 -2.21 -11.38 21.51
N ASN A 122 -1.91 -10.75 22.65
CA ASN A 122 -2.75 -10.81 23.85
C ASN A 122 -3.96 -9.85 23.81
N ASN A 123 -4.03 -9.00 22.78
CA ASN A 123 -5.09 -8.02 22.55
C ASN A 123 -5.92 -8.35 21.28
N HIS A 124 -5.88 -9.60 20.82
CA HIS A 124 -6.62 -10.11 19.65
C HIS A 124 -8.13 -10.21 19.92
N MET A 125 -8.78 -9.06 20.11
CA MET A 125 -10.24 -9.01 20.20
C MET A 125 -10.84 -8.91 18.82
N GLN A 126 -11.84 -9.76 18.56
CA GLN A 126 -12.69 -9.62 17.39
C GLN A 126 -13.53 -8.35 17.49
N SER A 127 -13.77 -7.72 16.35
CA SER A 127 -14.69 -6.60 16.25
C SER A 127 -15.58 -6.77 15.02
N GLY A 128 -16.72 -6.08 15.02
CA GLY A 128 -17.49 -5.91 13.79
C GLY A 128 -16.64 -5.19 12.73
N HIS A 129 -16.77 -5.61 11.47
CA HIS A 129 -16.13 -4.93 10.36
C HIS A 129 -16.76 -3.53 10.16
N HIS A 130 -15.98 -2.50 9.80
CA HIS A 130 -16.47 -1.11 9.73
C HIS A 130 -17.55 -0.87 8.67
N LYS A 131 -17.60 -1.72 7.64
CA LYS A 131 -18.65 -1.71 6.60
C LYS A 131 -19.89 -2.55 6.94
N ASP A 132 -19.76 -3.50 7.87
CA ASP A 132 -20.83 -4.41 8.28
C ASP A 132 -20.46 -5.01 9.65
N ALA A 133 -21.10 -4.50 10.69
CA ALA A 133 -20.77 -4.86 12.07
C ALA A 133 -21.16 -6.31 12.44
N SER A 134 -21.99 -6.97 11.62
CA SER A 134 -22.38 -8.37 11.80
C SER A 134 -21.23 -9.31 11.48
N TYR A 135 -20.40 -8.96 10.49
CA TYR A 135 -19.23 -9.74 10.13
C TYR A 135 -18.09 -9.46 11.12
N LYS A 136 -17.60 -10.50 11.80
CA LYS A 136 -16.50 -10.37 12.77
C LYS A 136 -15.17 -10.63 12.10
N ILE A 137 -14.21 -9.75 12.37
CA ILE A 137 -12.79 -9.93 12.00
C ILE A 137 -11.93 -9.74 13.23
N THR A 138 -10.67 -10.17 13.16
CA THR A 138 -9.61 -9.72 14.07
C THR A 138 -8.78 -8.64 13.37
N PRO A 139 -9.06 -7.34 13.57
CA PRO A 139 -8.35 -6.29 12.85
C PRO A 139 -6.86 -6.28 13.17
N LEU A 140 -6.07 -6.01 12.14
CA LEU A 140 -4.63 -5.85 12.26
C LEU A 140 -4.27 -4.63 13.10
N ILE A 141 -4.63 -3.42 12.65
CA ILE A 141 -4.10 -2.18 13.26
C ILE A 141 -4.95 -1.76 14.47
N ARG A 142 -4.29 -1.68 15.63
CA ARG A 142 -4.88 -1.25 16.91
C ARG A 142 -4.52 0.19 17.25
N PHE A 143 -5.34 0.81 18.08
CA PHE A 143 -5.06 2.15 18.60
C PHE A 143 -3.89 2.08 19.58
N SER A 144 -2.80 2.79 19.31
CA SER A 144 -1.53 2.61 20.04
C SER A 144 -1.59 2.90 21.53
N LYS A 145 -2.52 3.77 21.98
CA LYS A 145 -2.72 4.09 23.40
C LYS A 145 -3.63 3.09 24.13
N ASP A 146 -4.37 2.27 23.38
CA ASP A 146 -5.27 1.25 23.91
C ASP A 146 -5.43 0.14 22.86
N LEU A 147 -4.62 -0.91 23.02
CA LEU A 147 -4.49 -1.99 22.05
C LEU A 147 -5.75 -2.86 21.94
N SER A 148 -6.70 -2.75 22.88
CA SER A 148 -8.00 -3.42 22.76
C SER A 148 -8.86 -2.81 21.64
N ARG A 149 -8.63 -1.53 21.33
CA ARG A 149 -9.43 -0.76 20.37
C ARG A 149 -8.86 -0.82 18.97
N VAL A 150 -9.77 -0.93 18.00
CA VAL A 150 -9.45 -0.89 16.57
C VAL A 150 -9.14 0.54 16.14
N LEU A 151 -8.10 0.72 15.33
CA LEU A 151 -7.79 2.02 14.75
C LEU A 151 -8.77 2.36 13.62
N ARG A 152 -9.21 3.63 13.55
CA ARG A 152 -10.10 4.09 12.47
C ARG A 152 -9.36 4.08 11.13
N VAL A 153 -10.06 3.74 10.05
CA VAL A 153 -9.54 3.75 8.67
C VAL A 153 -8.98 5.13 8.28
N SER A 154 -9.60 6.23 8.73
CA SER A 154 -9.08 7.58 8.50
C SER A 154 -7.71 7.79 9.13
N SER A 155 -7.48 7.27 10.34
CA SER A 155 -6.20 7.34 11.03
C SER A 155 -5.12 6.51 10.33
N ILE A 156 -5.47 5.34 9.76
CA ILE A 156 -4.54 4.57 8.89
C ILE A 156 -4.11 5.43 7.70
N GLY A 157 -5.04 6.16 7.07
CA GLY A 157 -4.74 7.09 5.99
C GLY A 157 -3.79 8.21 6.41
N VAL A 158 -3.93 8.72 7.64
CA VAL A 158 -3.01 9.71 8.22
C VAL A 158 -1.62 9.11 8.42
N TYR A 159 -1.50 7.93 9.02
CA TYR A 159 -0.22 7.23 9.24
C TYR A 159 0.56 7.05 7.94
N MET A 160 -0.11 6.59 6.90
CA MET A 160 0.48 6.43 5.57
C MET A 160 0.93 7.77 4.97
N SER A 161 0.16 8.83 5.17
CA SER A 161 0.48 10.18 4.70
C SER A 161 1.70 10.76 5.43
N GLU A 162 1.78 10.60 6.77
CA GLU A 162 2.90 11.07 7.59
C GLU A 162 4.24 10.50 7.13
N ILE A 163 4.30 9.20 6.81
CA ILE A 163 5.51 8.59 6.25
C ILE A 163 5.80 9.15 4.85
N THR A 164 4.77 9.25 3.99
CA THR A 164 4.97 9.70 2.61
C THR A 164 5.49 11.13 2.50
N LYS A 165 5.14 12.01 3.45
CA LYS A 165 5.64 13.39 3.51
C LYS A 165 7.16 13.50 3.71
N LYS A 166 7.86 12.40 4.02
CA LYS A 166 9.33 12.37 4.10
C LYS A 166 10.01 12.28 2.73
N ILE A 167 9.27 12.05 1.64
CA ILE A 167 9.79 12.15 0.27
C ILE A 167 10.30 13.57 0.03
N ARG A 168 11.54 13.70 -0.45
CA ARG A 168 12.12 14.99 -0.85
C ARG A 168 11.42 15.49 -2.12
N ASP A 169 11.37 16.80 -2.30
CA ASP A 169 10.89 17.44 -3.53
C ASP A 169 9.42 17.17 -3.90
N LEU A 170 8.59 16.80 -2.92
CA LEU A 170 7.14 16.82 -3.12
C LEU A 170 6.70 18.26 -3.42
N PRO A 171 5.95 18.51 -4.52
CA PRO A 171 5.44 19.84 -4.82
C PRO A 171 4.61 20.36 -3.64
N SER A 172 4.99 21.51 -3.07
CA SER A 172 4.35 22.10 -1.88
C SER A 172 2.85 22.33 -2.04
N ASN A 173 2.38 22.51 -3.28
CA ASN A 173 0.99 22.79 -3.61
C ASN A 173 0.15 21.54 -3.93
N LYS A 174 0.70 20.33 -3.80
CA LYS A 174 -0.01 19.09 -4.11
C LYS A 174 -0.06 18.13 -2.91
N PRO A 175 -1.14 17.36 -2.78
CA PRO A 175 -1.17 16.31 -1.76
C PRO A 175 -0.10 15.27 -2.05
N PRO A 176 0.53 14.68 -1.00
CA PRO A 176 1.50 13.61 -1.19
C PRO A 176 0.84 12.43 -1.93
N PRO A 177 1.57 11.78 -2.85
CA PRO A 177 1.06 10.62 -3.56
C PRO A 177 0.69 9.50 -2.58
N LYS A 178 -0.25 8.63 -2.97
CA LYS A 178 -0.65 7.52 -2.09
C LYS A 178 0.39 6.39 -2.16
N PRO A 179 0.71 5.69 -1.07
CA PRO A 179 1.64 4.56 -1.08
C PRO A 179 1.35 3.50 -2.15
N ARG A 180 0.07 3.18 -2.38
CA ARG A 180 -0.35 2.29 -3.48
C ARG A 180 0.12 2.76 -4.87
N ALA A 181 0.02 4.06 -5.12
CA ALA A 181 0.45 4.66 -6.37
C ALA A 181 1.99 4.71 -6.46
N ILE A 182 2.66 5.00 -5.33
CA ILE A 182 4.12 4.94 -5.22
C ILE A 182 4.63 3.55 -5.57
N GLY A 183 4.13 2.51 -4.88
CA GLY A 183 4.59 1.14 -5.07
C GLY A 183 4.37 0.62 -6.49
N SER A 184 3.20 0.86 -7.07
CA SER A 184 2.90 0.40 -8.42
C SER A 184 3.68 1.15 -9.51
N THR A 185 3.96 2.45 -9.29
CA THR A 185 4.83 3.21 -10.18
C THR A 185 6.27 2.71 -10.11
N LEU A 186 6.80 2.49 -8.89
CA LEU A 186 8.15 1.97 -8.70
C LEU A 186 8.30 0.55 -9.27
N ALA A 187 7.29 -0.31 -9.11
CA ALA A 187 7.27 -1.63 -9.72
C ALA A 187 7.31 -1.56 -11.26
N ALA A 188 6.51 -0.67 -11.87
CA ALA A 188 6.55 -0.46 -13.31
C ALA A 188 7.91 0.07 -13.78
N MET A 189 8.50 1.03 -13.05
CA MET A 189 9.84 1.55 -13.33
C MET A 189 10.93 0.49 -13.17
N ALA A 190 10.74 -0.50 -12.29
CA ALA A 190 11.62 -1.65 -12.14
C ALA A 190 11.41 -2.74 -13.22
N GLY A 191 10.50 -2.52 -14.18
CA GLY A 191 10.25 -3.45 -15.28
C GLY A 191 9.29 -4.60 -14.95
N VAL A 192 8.56 -4.54 -13.81
CA VAL A 192 7.54 -5.54 -13.49
C VAL A 192 6.42 -5.47 -14.54
N ALA A 193 6.00 -6.64 -15.05
CA ALA A 193 4.96 -6.72 -16.06
C ALA A 193 3.65 -6.06 -15.57
N THR A 194 3.01 -5.28 -16.45
CA THR A 194 1.76 -4.58 -16.11
C THR A 194 0.67 -5.53 -15.62
N GLN A 195 0.63 -6.77 -16.14
CA GLN A 195 -0.33 -7.78 -15.71
C GLN A 195 -0.13 -8.17 -14.24
N ASP A 196 1.11 -8.36 -13.78
CA ASP A 196 1.42 -8.69 -12.38
C ASP A 196 1.08 -7.52 -11.46
N ILE A 197 1.40 -6.29 -11.90
CA ILE A 197 1.03 -5.06 -11.20
C ILE A 197 -0.49 -4.95 -11.05
N MET A 198 -1.26 -5.30 -12.10
CA MET A 198 -2.72 -5.29 -12.05
C MET A 198 -3.28 -6.35 -11.11
N VAL A 199 -2.72 -7.56 -11.10
CA VAL A 199 -3.16 -8.64 -10.21
C VAL A 199 -2.91 -8.25 -8.75
N GLN A 200 -1.71 -7.77 -8.43
CA GLN A 200 -1.35 -7.26 -7.11
C GLN A 200 -2.29 -6.09 -6.73
N GLY A 201 -2.47 -5.16 -7.66
CA GLY A 201 -3.28 -3.96 -7.52
C GLY A 201 -4.79 -4.19 -7.65
N ASN A 202 -5.28 -5.42 -7.83
CA ASN A 202 -6.70 -5.69 -8.02
C ASN A 202 -7.42 -4.81 -9.08
N TRP A 203 -6.74 -4.43 -10.15
CA TRP A 203 -7.30 -3.50 -11.12
C TRP A 203 -7.95 -4.24 -12.28
N SER A 204 -9.13 -3.78 -12.68
CA SER A 204 -9.93 -4.41 -13.74
C SER A 204 -9.35 -4.23 -15.14
N SER A 205 -8.44 -3.27 -15.34
CA SER A 205 -7.79 -3.05 -16.63
C SER A 205 -6.46 -2.29 -16.47
N PRO A 206 -5.54 -2.38 -17.45
CA PRO A 206 -4.33 -1.58 -17.46
C PRO A 206 -4.64 -0.08 -17.47
N LYS A 207 -5.72 0.32 -18.15
CA LYS A 207 -6.18 1.72 -18.21
C LYS A 207 -6.49 2.29 -16.82
N VAL A 208 -7.01 1.48 -15.90
CA VAL A 208 -7.27 1.92 -14.52
C VAL A 208 -5.96 2.18 -13.79
N PHE A 209 -4.96 1.31 -13.94
CA PHE A 209 -3.62 1.50 -13.40
C PHE A 209 -2.99 2.79 -13.93
N GLU A 210 -2.84 2.89 -15.26
CA GLU A 210 -2.16 3.99 -15.94
C GLU A 210 -2.78 5.35 -15.60
N ARG A 211 -4.12 5.43 -15.49
CA ARG A 211 -4.82 6.70 -15.27
C ARG A 211 -4.83 7.15 -13.81
N HIS A 212 -4.91 6.22 -12.86
CA HIS A 212 -5.25 6.55 -11.47
C HIS A 212 -4.15 6.22 -10.46
N TYR A 213 -3.21 5.34 -10.81
CA TYR A 213 -2.22 4.81 -9.88
C TYR A 213 -0.80 4.92 -10.39
N ARG A 214 -0.59 5.07 -11.70
CA ARG A 214 0.72 5.40 -12.27
C ARG A 214 0.99 6.90 -12.12
N ILE A 215 2.02 7.23 -11.34
CA ILE A 215 2.42 8.61 -11.04
C ILE A 215 3.27 9.19 -12.18
N SER A 216 4.12 8.35 -12.81
CA SER A 216 5.04 8.77 -13.87
C SER A 216 4.96 7.81 -15.07
N SER A 217 4.99 8.36 -16.28
CA SER A 217 5.11 7.58 -17.54
C SER A 217 6.53 7.09 -17.80
N ASN A 218 7.52 7.57 -17.04
CA ASN A 218 8.91 7.23 -17.30
C ASN A 218 9.12 5.71 -17.23
N THR A 219 9.96 5.24 -18.15
CA THR A 219 10.45 3.87 -18.20
C THR A 219 11.94 3.89 -17.89
N SER A 220 12.43 2.84 -17.24
CA SER A 220 13.88 2.59 -17.10
C SER A 220 14.48 1.94 -18.34
N SER A 221 13.66 1.49 -19.30
CA SER A 221 14.11 0.82 -20.51
C SER A 221 14.79 1.80 -21.46
N ASN A 222 16.05 1.50 -21.81
CA ASN A 222 16.75 2.18 -22.91
C ASN A 222 16.31 1.57 -24.24
N PHE A 223 15.21 2.07 -24.79
CA PHE A 223 14.69 1.58 -26.07
C PHE A 223 15.68 1.75 -27.22
N THR A 224 16.52 2.78 -27.21
CA THR A 224 17.57 2.97 -28.21
C THR A 224 18.52 1.77 -28.22
N SER A 225 19.00 1.33 -27.06
CA SER A 225 19.86 0.13 -26.96
C SER A 225 19.11 -1.16 -27.29
N VAL A 226 17.84 -1.30 -26.88
CA VAL A 226 17.05 -2.50 -27.20
C VAL A 226 16.82 -2.63 -28.70
N VAL A 227 16.49 -1.54 -29.38
CA VAL A 227 16.13 -1.53 -30.81
C VAL A 227 17.37 -1.50 -31.71
N LEU A 228 18.40 -0.72 -31.35
CA LEU A 228 19.59 -0.52 -32.19
C LEU A 228 20.79 -1.36 -31.77
N GLY A 229 20.82 -1.90 -30.55
CA GLY A 229 21.88 -2.79 -30.08
C GLY A 229 21.68 -4.25 -30.47
N SER A 230 20.59 -4.56 -31.18
CA SER A 230 20.29 -5.87 -31.77
C SER A 230 20.39 -5.86 -33.31
N LEU A 231 20.81 -4.73 -33.91
CA LEU A 231 21.29 -4.62 -35.29
C LEU A 231 22.81 -4.80 -35.32
#